data_AF-A0A6U5LNG3-F1
#
_entry.id   AF-A0A6U5LNG3-F1
#
_cell.length_a   1.000
_cell.length_b   1.000
_cell.length_c   1.000
_cell.angle_alpha   90.00
_cell.angle_beta   90.00
_cell.angle_gamma   90.00
#
_symmetry.space_group_name_H-M   'P 1'
#
loop_
_entity.id
_entity.type
_entity.pdbx_description
1 polymer ?
#
loop_
_entity_poly.entity_id
_entity_poly.type
_entity_poly.pdbx_seq_one_letter_code
_entity_poly.pdbx_strand_id
1 'polypeptide(L)'
;HKIMTMVTIKTQVAIVMHKTTSIVTQVASREKGDEAHEKDVEEPKTETVPPSVDGNRDPIINQGADTDGEYSSRPQRSEQAKTRNEYIPSFEGKTYARQFFMGTEERDCRLNKDDVLKDMANFMFTQMSAKKGLEMFEERAWAALIKEYTQLRDMEVIGRLDPKALTKQQKRDALRVVNLIKEKRCGKIKGRTCADGRPQRKYVPREESSSPTVSNEALMGVLSVFAKENRAVGVFDVPGAYLHADMPDDEFVVLRFEGIFVDILCEVMPWLLVDVVYENGKKVLYVRALKAIYGCIKSALLWYDLYESTLAKDGFEINPYDKCVANKMVNGKQCTIAWYVDDNIAGHADKKSA
;
A
#
# COMPACT_ATOMS: atom_id res chain seq x y z
N HIS A 1 42.49 1.98 -5.69
CA HIS A 1 41.76 3.26 -5.71
C HIS A 1 40.24 3.07 -5.85
N LYS A 2 39.66 2.76 -7.03
CA LYS A 2 38.18 2.70 -7.26
C LYS A 2 37.36 1.94 -6.18
N ILE A 3 37.89 0.86 -5.61
CA ILE A 3 37.21 0.07 -4.57
C ILE A 3 37.00 0.86 -3.27
N MET A 4 38.00 1.63 -2.80
CA MET A 4 37.83 2.47 -1.59
C MET A 4 36.72 3.50 -1.79
N THR A 5 36.64 4.11 -2.98
CA THR A 5 35.60 5.09 -3.31
C THR A 5 34.18 4.52 -3.17
N MET A 6 33.96 3.26 -3.57
CA MET A 6 32.66 2.60 -3.40
C MET A 6 32.34 2.26 -1.94
N VAL A 7 33.35 1.97 -1.11
CA VAL A 7 33.17 1.79 0.33
C VAL A 7 32.77 3.12 0.98
N THR A 8 33.51 4.21 0.71
CA THR A 8 33.20 5.54 1.25
C THR A 8 31.79 6.01 0.90
N ILE A 9 31.32 5.80 -0.34
CA ILE A 9 29.96 6.15 -0.76
C ILE A 9 28.91 5.37 0.04
N LYS A 10 29.09 4.06 0.23
CA LYS A 10 28.17 3.26 1.06
C LYS A 10 28.15 3.74 2.51
N THR A 11 29.31 4.08 3.09
CA THR A 11 29.39 4.64 4.45
C THR A 11 28.70 6.00 4.55
N GLN A 12 28.82 6.87 3.55
CA GLN A 12 28.23 8.21 3.58
C GLN A 12 26.70 8.18 3.40
N VAL A 13 26.16 7.37 2.48
CA VAL A 13 24.71 7.15 2.36
C VAL A 13 24.16 6.52 3.64
N ALA A 14 24.88 5.57 4.25
CA ALA A 14 24.50 5.00 5.55
C ALA A 14 24.48 6.04 6.68
N ILE A 15 25.43 7.00 6.70
CA ILE A 15 25.45 8.10 7.69
C ILE A 15 24.24 9.04 7.51
N VAL A 16 23.83 9.34 6.27
CA VAL A 16 22.61 10.14 6.02
C VAL A 16 21.38 9.39 6.51
N MET A 17 21.19 8.14 6.05
CA MET A 17 20.03 7.31 6.45
C MET A 17 19.96 7.11 7.96
N HIS A 18 21.09 6.82 8.62
CA HIS A 18 21.16 6.62 10.07
C HIS A 18 20.90 7.91 10.86
N LYS A 19 21.22 9.09 10.31
CA LYS A 19 20.78 10.37 10.88
C LYS A 19 19.27 10.54 10.74
N THR A 20 18.69 10.31 9.56
CA THR A 20 17.24 10.41 9.34
C THR A 20 16.47 9.47 10.27
N THR A 21 16.86 8.19 10.37
CA THR A 21 16.26 7.24 11.31
C THR A 21 16.41 7.70 12.76
N SER A 22 17.60 8.15 13.19
CA SER A 22 17.82 8.62 14.56
C SER A 22 17.02 9.88 14.90
N ILE A 23 16.72 10.74 13.92
CA ILE A 23 15.88 11.93 14.11
C ILE A 23 14.40 11.52 14.22
N VAL A 24 13.92 10.62 13.37
CA VAL A 24 12.54 10.08 13.45
C VAL A 24 12.31 9.41 14.80
N THR A 25 13.23 8.57 15.28
CA THR A 25 13.14 7.96 16.63
C THR A 25 13.15 9.00 17.75
N GLN A 26 13.93 10.09 17.62
CA GLN A 26 13.96 11.15 18.65
C GLN A 26 12.67 11.99 18.68
N VAL A 27 12.07 12.29 17.52
CA VAL A 27 10.77 13.00 17.45
C VAL A 27 9.67 12.16 18.10
N ALA A 28 9.52 10.89 17.69
CA ALA A 28 8.54 9.96 18.26
C ALA A 28 8.76 9.67 19.77
N SER A 29 9.94 9.96 20.31
CA SER A 29 10.23 9.86 21.74
C SER A 29 9.89 11.13 22.54
N ARG A 30 9.79 12.29 21.87
CA ARG A 30 9.37 13.57 22.48
C ARG A 30 7.87 13.74 22.52
N GLU A 31 7.17 13.32 21.48
CA GLU A 31 5.70 13.39 21.39
C GLU A 31 4.98 12.52 22.45
N LYS A 32 5.71 11.61 23.13
CA LYS A 32 5.24 10.83 24.28
C LYS A 32 5.63 11.42 25.65
N GLY A 33 6.28 12.59 25.68
CA GLY A 33 6.80 13.21 26.90
C GLY A 33 5.88 14.26 27.55
N ASP A 34 4.97 14.86 26.78
CA ASP A 34 4.28 16.10 27.18
C ASP A 34 2.86 15.90 27.76
N GLU A 35 2.31 14.67 27.78
CA GLU A 35 1.03 14.34 28.41
C GLU A 35 1.19 13.80 29.85
N ALA A 36 1.59 14.67 30.79
CA ALA A 36 1.72 14.28 32.20
C ALA A 36 1.45 15.43 33.21
N HIS A 37 0.19 15.83 33.40
CA HIS A 37 -0.28 16.41 34.68
C HIS A 37 -1.81 16.29 34.86
N GLU A 38 -2.21 15.32 35.70
CA GLU A 38 -2.93 15.57 36.97
C GLU A 38 -4.28 16.32 36.98
N LYS A 39 -5.34 15.58 37.37
CA LYS A 39 -6.43 16.06 38.26
C LYS A 39 -7.27 14.89 38.81
N ASP A 40 -7.52 14.92 40.12
CA ASP A 40 -8.29 13.91 40.87
C ASP A 40 -9.77 14.33 41.11
N VAL A 41 -10.54 13.41 41.74
CA VAL A 41 -11.86 13.62 42.40
C VAL A 41 -13.04 13.75 41.41
N GLU A 42 -14.23 13.11 41.57
CA GLU A 42 -14.87 12.40 42.70
C GLU A 42 -15.71 11.17 42.24
N GLU A 43 -16.17 10.35 43.19
CA GLU A 43 -17.14 9.25 42.99
C GLU A 43 -18.47 9.58 43.70
N PRO A 44 -19.65 9.15 43.20
CA PRO A 44 -20.40 8.18 44.02
C PRO A 44 -21.35 7.20 43.28
N LYS A 45 -21.20 5.91 43.62
CA LYS A 45 -22.23 4.96 44.13
C LYS A 45 -23.56 4.65 43.40
N THR A 46 -23.94 3.38 43.58
CA THR A 46 -25.09 2.61 43.07
C THR A 46 -26.45 2.86 43.75
N GLU A 47 -27.56 2.57 43.05
CA GLU A 47 -28.81 2.08 43.69
C GLU A 47 -29.68 1.20 42.74
N THR A 48 -30.82 0.66 43.19
CA THR A 48 -31.45 -0.58 42.65
C THR A 48 -32.94 -0.50 42.24
N VAL A 49 -33.36 -1.38 41.30
CA VAL A 49 -34.75 -1.61 40.78
C VAL A 49 -35.63 -2.45 41.74
N PRO A 50 -37.00 -2.50 41.66
CA PRO A 50 -37.74 -3.33 40.67
C PRO A 50 -39.10 -2.74 40.09
N PRO A 51 -40.35 -3.30 40.14
CA PRO A 51 -41.09 -3.61 38.88
C PRO A 51 -42.63 -3.34 38.74
N SER A 52 -43.13 -3.32 37.49
CA SER A 52 -44.52 -3.60 37.02
C SER A 52 -44.53 -3.93 35.48
N VAL A 53 -45.49 -4.57 34.75
CA VAL A 53 -46.90 -5.05 34.94
C VAL A 53 -47.98 -3.96 34.67
N ASP A 54 -48.99 -4.07 33.77
CA ASP A 54 -49.44 -5.03 32.72
C ASP A 54 -50.33 -4.27 31.66
N GLY A 55 -50.90 -4.77 30.55
CA GLY A 55 -50.88 -6.06 29.83
C GLY A 55 -52.14 -6.29 28.93
N ASN A 56 -51.99 -6.61 27.63
CA ASN A 56 -53.05 -7.06 26.67
C ASN A 56 -52.39 -7.68 25.40
N ARG A 57 -52.61 -8.94 24.96
CA ARG A 57 -53.82 -9.69 24.52
C ARG A 57 -54.13 -9.62 23.00
N ASP A 58 -53.42 -10.43 22.20
CA ASP A 58 -53.89 -11.69 21.55
C ASP A 58 -55.34 -11.79 21.03
N PRO A 59 -55.58 -12.44 19.85
CA PRO A 59 -55.39 -13.90 19.75
C PRO A 59 -54.86 -14.51 18.43
N ILE A 60 -54.49 -15.79 18.55
CA ILE A 60 -53.95 -16.70 17.53
C ILE A 60 -55.09 -17.49 16.83
N ILE A 61 -54.92 -17.82 15.54
CA ILE A 61 -55.46 -19.07 14.96
C ILE A 61 -54.34 -19.78 14.19
N ASN A 62 -54.26 -21.11 14.35
CA ASN A 62 -53.24 -21.99 13.77
C ASN A 62 -53.92 -23.26 13.21
N GLN A 63 -53.67 -23.59 11.95
CA GLN A 63 -54.01 -24.88 11.32
C GLN A 63 -52.97 -25.22 10.25
N GLY A 64 -52.67 -26.51 10.09
CA GLY A 64 -51.80 -27.05 9.05
C GLY A 64 -52.21 -28.47 8.68
N ALA A 65 -51.71 -28.96 7.55
CA ALA A 65 -51.85 -30.34 7.09
C ALA A 65 -50.74 -30.68 6.08
N ASP A 66 -50.24 -31.91 6.11
CA ASP A 66 -49.20 -32.41 5.21
C ASP A 66 -49.76 -33.00 3.91
N THR A 67 -49.01 -32.88 2.81
CA THR A 67 -49.06 -33.81 1.66
C THR A 67 -47.73 -33.80 0.92
N ASP A 68 -47.20 -34.98 0.60
CA ASP A 68 -45.92 -35.15 -0.09
C ASP A 68 -45.98 -34.77 -1.59
N GLY A 69 -44.82 -34.37 -2.14
CA GLY A 69 -44.66 -34.16 -3.58
C GLY A 69 -43.26 -33.70 -3.97
N GLU A 70 -42.48 -34.60 -4.60
CA GLU A 70 -41.22 -34.20 -5.24
C GLU A 70 -41.49 -33.32 -6.46
N TYR A 71 -40.90 -32.13 -6.52
CA TYR A 71 -40.36 -31.61 -7.79
C TYR A 71 -39.28 -30.55 -7.55
N SER A 72 -38.17 -30.65 -8.28
CA SER A 72 -37.11 -29.65 -8.22
C SER A 72 -37.49 -28.36 -8.97
N SER A 73 -37.38 -27.20 -8.33
CA SER A 73 -37.49 -25.89 -8.99
C SER A 73 -36.71 -24.80 -8.26
N ARG A 74 -35.40 -24.75 -8.56
CA ARG A 74 -34.57 -23.56 -8.35
C ARG A 74 -35.16 -22.42 -9.20
N PRO A 75 -35.49 -21.24 -8.66
CA PRO A 75 -36.14 -20.18 -9.44
C PRO A 75 -35.30 -19.80 -10.65
N GLN A 76 -35.87 -19.93 -11.84
CA GLN A 76 -35.18 -19.62 -13.08
C GLN A 76 -34.92 -18.11 -13.17
N ARG A 77 -33.67 -17.75 -13.45
CA ARG A 77 -33.27 -16.36 -13.70
C ARG A 77 -33.91 -15.90 -15.00
N SER A 78 -34.56 -14.74 -15.00
CA SER A 78 -35.29 -14.21 -16.16
C SER A 78 -34.42 -14.11 -17.42
N GLU A 79 -35.01 -14.44 -18.58
CA GLU A 79 -34.32 -14.47 -19.88
C GLU A 79 -33.64 -13.12 -20.21
N GLN A 80 -34.26 -12.00 -19.83
CA GLN A 80 -33.72 -10.64 -20.00
C GLN A 80 -32.38 -10.40 -19.27
N ALA A 81 -31.98 -11.27 -18.33
CA ALA A 81 -30.67 -11.22 -17.69
C ALA A 81 -29.56 -11.99 -18.44
N LYS A 82 -29.86 -12.61 -19.60
CA LYS A 82 -28.89 -13.31 -20.46
C LYS A 82 -28.18 -12.36 -21.43
N THR A 83 -28.87 -11.34 -21.94
CA THR A 83 -28.30 -10.31 -22.84
C THR A 83 -27.53 -9.24 -22.06
N ARG A 84 -26.43 -9.64 -21.41
CA ARG A 84 -25.45 -8.68 -20.90
C ARG A 84 -24.50 -8.34 -22.04
N ASN A 85 -24.53 -7.09 -22.51
CA ASN A 85 -23.63 -6.63 -23.58
C ASN A 85 -22.19 -7.03 -23.27
N GLU A 86 -21.54 -7.65 -24.25
CA GLU A 86 -20.16 -8.12 -24.14
C GLU A 86 -19.22 -6.92 -23.93
N TYR A 87 -18.28 -7.04 -22.99
CA TYR A 87 -17.36 -5.96 -22.66
C TYR A 87 -16.27 -5.85 -23.74
N ILE A 88 -16.55 -5.09 -24.78
CA ILE A 88 -15.57 -4.67 -25.79
C ILE A 88 -14.67 -3.60 -25.15
N PRO A 89 -13.35 -3.81 -25.03
CA PRO A 89 -12.45 -2.81 -24.44
C PRO A 89 -12.17 -1.66 -25.42
N SER A 90 -12.95 -0.56 -25.35
CA SER A 90 -12.66 0.64 -26.13
C SER A 90 -11.57 1.51 -25.46
N PHE A 91 -10.48 1.78 -26.20
CA PHE A 91 -9.37 2.64 -25.78
C PHE A 91 -9.68 4.15 -25.94
N GLU A 92 -10.93 4.56 -25.67
CA GLU A 92 -11.41 5.93 -25.88
C GLU A 92 -11.30 6.83 -24.64
N GLY A 93 -11.01 6.25 -23.47
CA GLY A 93 -10.42 7.02 -22.37
C GLY A 93 -9.01 7.46 -22.77
N LYS A 94 -8.70 8.76 -22.67
CA LYS A 94 -7.45 9.38 -23.15
C LYS A 94 -6.18 8.75 -22.55
N THR A 95 -5.68 7.67 -23.13
CA THR A 95 -4.47 6.94 -22.69
C THR A 95 -3.20 7.46 -23.35
N TYR A 96 -2.12 7.53 -22.56
CA TYR A 96 -0.76 7.98 -22.93
C TYR A 96 -0.01 7.08 -23.95
N ALA A 97 -0.71 6.19 -24.65
CA ALA A 97 -0.13 5.17 -25.53
C ALA A 97 0.64 5.72 -26.76
N ARG A 98 0.44 7.00 -27.12
CA ARG A 98 1.07 7.61 -28.31
C ARG A 98 2.45 8.25 -28.09
N GLN A 99 2.92 8.38 -26.85
CA GLN A 99 4.12 9.19 -26.56
C GLN A 99 5.46 8.44 -26.78
N PHE A 100 5.42 7.14 -27.08
CA PHE A 100 6.61 6.28 -27.24
C PHE A 100 6.87 5.76 -28.67
N PHE A 101 6.02 6.07 -29.65
CA PHE A 101 6.14 5.56 -31.02
C PHE A 101 6.16 6.68 -32.07
N MET A 102 7.28 7.40 -32.16
CA MET A 102 7.70 8.07 -33.39
C MET A 102 8.73 7.19 -34.10
N GLY A 103 8.33 6.57 -35.21
CA GLY A 103 9.15 5.59 -35.91
C GLY A 103 8.34 4.78 -36.92
N THR A 104 7.95 5.40 -38.02
CA THR A 104 7.20 4.76 -39.11
C THR A 104 8.13 4.02 -40.06
N GLU A 105 8.14 2.69 -39.99
CA GLU A 105 8.39 1.85 -41.17
C GLU A 105 7.38 0.70 -41.19
N GLU A 106 6.60 0.62 -42.27
CA GLU A 106 5.74 -0.52 -42.56
C GLU A 106 6.59 -1.66 -43.13
N ARG A 107 7.13 -2.51 -42.25
CA ARG A 107 7.73 -3.79 -42.66
C ARG A 107 6.68 -4.90 -42.55
N ASP A 108 6.54 -5.69 -43.62
CA ASP A 108 5.58 -6.81 -43.73
C ASP A 108 5.96 -7.95 -42.77
N CYS A 109 5.55 -7.82 -41.52
CA CYS A 109 5.69 -8.82 -40.48
C CYS A 109 4.32 -9.43 -40.18
N ARG A 110 4.09 -10.69 -40.61
CA ARG A 110 2.89 -11.49 -40.29
C ARG A 110 2.86 -11.97 -38.83
N LEU A 111 3.23 -11.09 -37.90
CA LEU A 111 3.15 -11.32 -36.48
C LEU A 111 1.77 -10.86 -36.00
N ASN A 112 1.01 -11.76 -35.39
CA ASN A 112 -0.26 -11.41 -34.77
C ASN A 112 -0.02 -10.36 -33.67
N LYS A 113 -0.70 -9.21 -33.76
CA LYS A 113 -0.53 -8.09 -32.82
C LYS A 113 -0.85 -8.52 -31.39
N ASP A 114 -1.82 -9.42 -31.20
CA ASP A 114 -2.21 -9.91 -29.88
C ASP A 114 -1.17 -10.86 -29.28
N ASP A 115 -0.54 -11.72 -30.09
CA ASP A 115 0.55 -12.60 -29.60
C ASP A 115 1.82 -11.79 -29.31
N VAL A 116 2.17 -10.79 -30.13
CA VAL A 116 3.27 -9.86 -29.83
C VAL A 116 2.99 -9.09 -28.53
N LEU A 117 1.77 -8.56 -28.35
CA LEU A 117 1.38 -7.84 -27.14
C LEU A 117 1.43 -8.75 -25.89
N LYS A 118 1.01 -10.02 -26.03
CA LYS A 118 1.04 -11.05 -25.01
C LYS A 118 2.46 -11.46 -24.63
N ASP A 119 3.38 -11.62 -25.60
CA ASP A 119 4.78 -11.92 -25.32
C ASP A 119 5.52 -10.74 -24.71
N MET A 120 5.24 -9.50 -25.17
CA MET A 120 5.71 -8.29 -24.51
C MET A 120 5.17 -8.17 -23.07
N ALA A 121 3.88 -8.51 -22.85
CA ALA A 121 3.30 -8.53 -21.50
C ALA A 121 3.95 -9.59 -20.61
N ASN A 122 4.17 -10.81 -21.10
CA ASN A 122 4.88 -11.88 -20.39
C ASN A 122 6.30 -11.45 -20.01
N PHE A 123 7.01 -10.78 -20.92
CA PHE A 123 8.38 -10.28 -20.70
C PHE A 123 8.45 -9.14 -19.66
N MET A 124 7.47 -8.23 -19.66
CA MET A 124 7.42 -7.10 -18.72
C MET A 124 6.88 -7.50 -17.34
N PHE A 125 5.79 -8.27 -17.30
CA PHE A 125 5.02 -8.59 -16.11
C PHE A 125 5.35 -9.96 -15.52
N THR A 126 6.62 -10.19 -15.16
CA THR A 126 7.07 -11.41 -14.44
C THR A 126 6.58 -11.52 -12.98
N GLN A 127 5.44 -10.88 -12.64
CA GLN A 127 4.79 -10.94 -11.34
C GLN A 127 3.66 -11.97 -11.36
N MET A 128 3.55 -12.75 -10.29
CA MET A 128 2.52 -13.76 -10.12
C MET A 128 1.88 -13.66 -8.73
N SER A 129 0.71 -14.29 -8.54
CA SER A 129 0.13 -14.44 -7.20
C SER A 129 1.07 -15.25 -6.31
N ALA A 130 1.17 -14.92 -5.03
CA ALA A 130 2.06 -15.63 -4.12
C ALA A 130 1.70 -17.11 -3.95
N LYS A 131 0.44 -17.53 -4.19
CA LYS A 131 0.07 -18.95 -4.26
C LYS A 131 0.78 -19.67 -5.41
N LYS A 132 0.76 -19.10 -6.62
CA LYS A 132 1.52 -19.63 -7.76
C LYS A 132 3.04 -19.54 -7.54
N GLY A 133 3.51 -18.50 -6.85
CA GLY A 133 4.91 -18.39 -6.44
C GLY A 133 5.36 -19.51 -5.50
N LEU A 134 4.54 -19.88 -4.52
CA LEU A 134 4.78 -21.03 -3.64
C LEU A 134 4.73 -22.35 -4.40
N GLU A 135 3.81 -22.51 -5.34
CA GLU A 135 3.70 -23.69 -6.23
C GLU A 135 4.87 -23.83 -7.23
N MET A 136 5.58 -22.74 -7.55
CA MET A 136 6.68 -22.73 -8.53
C MET A 136 8.09 -22.65 -7.92
N PHE A 137 8.23 -22.10 -6.71
CA PHE A 137 9.52 -21.81 -6.09
C PHE A 137 9.63 -22.27 -4.63
N GLU A 138 8.56 -22.87 -4.07
CA GLU A 138 8.56 -23.54 -2.76
C GLU A 138 9.23 -22.70 -1.65
N GLU A 139 10.29 -23.21 -1.02
CA GLU A 139 11.04 -22.53 0.03
C GLU A 139 11.57 -21.14 -0.39
N ARG A 140 11.98 -20.97 -1.65
CA ARG A 140 12.46 -19.65 -2.17
C ARG A 140 11.33 -18.61 -2.19
N ALA A 141 10.07 -19.03 -2.34
CA ALA A 141 8.92 -18.15 -2.20
C ALA A 141 8.49 -17.99 -0.74
N TRP A 142 8.55 -19.04 0.09
CA TRP A 142 8.28 -18.95 1.54
C TRP A 142 9.21 -17.93 2.20
N ALA A 143 10.53 -18.08 2.04
CA ALA A 143 11.53 -17.17 2.58
C ALA A 143 11.38 -15.72 2.03
N ALA A 144 10.87 -15.56 0.81
CA ALA A 144 10.60 -14.24 0.23
C ALA A 144 9.34 -13.57 0.83
N LEU A 145 8.35 -14.34 1.30
CA LEU A 145 7.18 -13.84 2.01
C LEU A 145 7.49 -13.58 3.50
N ILE A 146 8.19 -14.51 4.17
CA ILE A 146 8.71 -14.32 5.53
C ILE A 146 9.53 -13.03 5.61
N LYS A 147 10.39 -12.74 4.62
CA LYS A 147 11.14 -11.48 4.59
C LYS A 147 10.27 -10.24 4.38
N GLU A 148 9.23 -10.33 3.55
CA GLU A 148 8.30 -9.21 3.32
C GLU A 148 7.48 -8.91 4.60
N TYR A 149 6.95 -9.93 5.26
CA TYR A 149 6.24 -9.79 6.53
C TYR A 149 7.16 -9.38 7.69
N THR A 150 8.43 -9.80 7.66
CA THR A 150 9.46 -9.30 8.59
C THR A 150 9.60 -7.78 8.45
N GLN A 151 9.61 -7.23 7.24
CA GLN A 151 9.61 -5.78 7.05
C GLN A 151 8.33 -5.11 7.59
N LEU A 152 7.15 -5.73 7.43
CA LEU A 152 5.89 -5.18 7.97
C LEU A 152 5.89 -5.16 9.52
N ARG A 153 6.50 -6.15 10.16
CA ARG A 153 6.70 -6.19 11.62
C ARG A 153 7.74 -5.16 12.07
N ASP A 154 8.91 -5.18 11.45
CA ASP A 154 10.07 -4.36 11.86
C ASP A 154 9.85 -2.86 11.60
N MET A 155 8.86 -2.50 10.77
CA MET A 155 8.39 -1.13 10.56
C MET A 155 7.05 -0.83 11.27
N GLU A 156 6.55 -1.73 12.13
CA GLU A 156 5.32 -1.57 12.95
C GLU A 156 4.05 -1.24 12.14
N VAL A 157 3.92 -1.80 10.92
CA VAL A 157 2.82 -1.53 9.98
C VAL A 157 1.49 -2.15 10.45
N ILE A 158 1.55 -3.19 11.29
CA ILE A 158 0.43 -4.07 11.62
C ILE A 158 0.14 -4.04 13.12
N GLY A 159 -1.09 -3.63 13.48
CA GLY A 159 -1.60 -3.61 14.85
C GLY A 159 -2.58 -4.75 15.13
N ARG A 160 -2.59 -5.23 16.38
CA ARG A 160 -3.51 -6.28 16.85
C ARG A 160 -4.98 -5.83 16.81
N LEU A 161 -5.89 -6.76 16.48
CA LEU A 161 -7.34 -6.57 16.62
C LEU A 161 -7.98 -7.88 17.11
N ASP A 162 -8.83 -7.80 18.15
CA ASP A 162 -9.70 -8.93 18.53
C ASP A 162 -10.82 -9.09 17.48
N PRO A 163 -10.94 -10.24 16.79
CA PRO A 163 -12.02 -10.49 15.84
C PRO A 163 -13.42 -10.45 16.47
N LYS A 164 -13.57 -10.53 17.79
CA LYS A 164 -14.84 -10.41 18.50
C LYS A 164 -15.27 -8.96 18.69
N ALA A 165 -14.31 -8.04 18.86
CA ALA A 165 -14.57 -6.61 18.97
C ALA A 165 -14.98 -5.99 17.61
N LEU A 166 -14.56 -6.58 16.50
CA LEU A 166 -14.88 -6.09 15.15
C LEU A 166 -16.35 -6.28 14.76
N THR A 167 -17.00 -5.16 14.43
CA THR A 167 -18.38 -5.14 13.93
C THR A 167 -18.53 -5.90 12.61
N LYS A 168 -19.77 -6.34 12.32
CA LYS A 168 -20.12 -7.00 11.05
C LYS A 168 -19.82 -6.14 9.82
N GLN A 169 -19.79 -4.81 9.95
CA GLN A 169 -19.48 -3.90 8.84
C GLN A 169 -17.97 -3.74 8.65
N GLN A 170 -17.18 -3.52 9.71
CA GLN A 170 -15.71 -3.51 9.63
C GLN A 170 -15.17 -4.80 9.00
N LYS A 171 -15.74 -5.98 9.29
CA LYS A 171 -15.35 -7.26 8.65
C LYS A 171 -15.72 -7.35 7.17
N ARG A 172 -16.73 -6.62 6.70
CA ARG A 172 -17.15 -6.57 5.28
C ARG A 172 -16.29 -5.59 4.47
N ASP A 173 -15.89 -4.48 5.09
CA ASP A 173 -15.09 -3.44 4.46
C ASP A 173 -13.57 -3.66 4.64
N ALA A 174 -13.17 -4.64 5.45
CA ALA A 174 -11.78 -5.06 5.64
C ALA A 174 -11.09 -5.40 4.31
N LEU A 175 -9.95 -4.77 4.06
CA LEU A 175 -9.23 -4.85 2.80
C LEU A 175 -8.47 -6.16 2.71
N ARG A 176 -8.80 -6.96 1.71
CA ARG A 176 -8.14 -8.25 1.46
C ARG A 176 -6.67 -8.03 1.12
N VAL A 177 -5.77 -8.74 1.80
CA VAL A 177 -4.34 -8.66 1.50
C VAL A 177 -4.00 -9.48 0.26
N VAL A 178 -3.33 -8.85 -0.69
CA VAL A 178 -2.86 -9.41 -1.96
C VAL A 178 -1.36 -9.58 -1.89
N ASN A 179 -0.92 -10.83 -1.77
CA ASN A 179 0.48 -11.19 -1.80
C ASN A 179 0.89 -11.58 -3.23
N LEU A 180 1.98 -10.99 -3.71
CA LEU A 180 2.57 -11.25 -5.03
C LEU A 180 4.01 -11.73 -4.89
N ILE A 181 4.49 -12.45 -5.91
CA ILE A 181 5.87 -12.92 -6.04
C ILE A 181 6.41 -12.44 -7.38
N LYS A 182 7.65 -11.94 -7.41
CA LYS A 182 8.39 -11.60 -8.63
C LYS A 182 9.78 -12.24 -8.59
N GLU A 183 10.15 -12.97 -9.65
CA GLU A 183 11.56 -13.31 -9.89
C GLU A 183 12.26 -12.12 -10.56
N LYS A 184 13.36 -11.64 -9.96
CA LYS A 184 14.25 -10.64 -10.57
C LYS A 184 15.15 -11.31 -11.62
N ARG A 185 15.64 -10.52 -12.59
CA ARG A 185 16.62 -10.94 -13.62
C ARG A 185 17.89 -11.63 -13.08
N CYS A 186 18.18 -11.51 -11.79
CA CYS A 186 19.29 -12.17 -11.09
C CYS A 186 18.87 -13.46 -10.33
N GLY A 187 17.74 -14.10 -10.67
CA GLY A 187 17.23 -15.31 -10.01
C GLY A 187 16.73 -15.11 -8.57
N LYS A 188 16.72 -13.85 -8.09
CA LYS A 188 16.24 -13.54 -6.73
C LYS A 188 14.71 -13.39 -6.74
N ILE A 189 14.05 -14.28 -6.01
CA ILE A 189 12.63 -14.14 -5.66
C ILE A 189 12.47 -12.95 -4.70
N LYS A 190 11.48 -12.09 -4.94
CA LYS A 190 11.01 -11.04 -4.02
C LYS A 190 9.48 -11.16 -3.84
N GLY A 191 9.03 -11.17 -2.60
CA GLY A 191 7.62 -10.95 -2.24
C GLY A 191 7.20 -9.49 -2.42
N ARG A 192 5.90 -9.25 -2.55
CA ARG A 192 5.27 -7.93 -2.41
C ARG A 192 3.94 -8.11 -1.69
N THR A 193 3.68 -7.31 -0.66
CA THR A 193 2.40 -7.32 0.06
C THR A 193 1.65 -6.00 -0.13
N CYS A 194 0.41 -6.10 -0.61
CA CYS A 194 -0.47 -4.97 -0.88
C CYS A 194 -1.86 -5.19 -0.26
N ALA A 195 -2.58 -4.12 0.07
CA ALA A 195 -4.01 -4.17 0.35
C ALA A 195 -4.83 -4.04 -0.95
N ASP A 196 -5.94 -4.76 -1.06
CA ASP A 196 -6.93 -4.52 -2.12
C ASP A 196 -7.83 -3.33 -1.73
N GLY A 197 -7.33 -2.10 -1.94
CA GLY A 197 -8.07 -0.86 -1.63
C GLY A 197 -9.23 -0.54 -2.57
N ARG A 198 -9.53 -1.37 -3.59
CA ARG A 198 -10.66 -1.12 -4.51
C ARG A 198 -12.01 -0.88 -3.81
N PRO A 199 -12.38 -1.56 -2.69
CA PRO A 199 -13.59 -1.25 -1.94
C PRO A 199 -13.63 0.16 -1.36
N GLN A 200 -12.46 0.76 -1.03
CA GLN A 200 -12.38 2.10 -0.45
C GLN A 200 -12.90 3.18 -1.40
N ARG A 201 -12.84 2.97 -2.73
CA ARG A 201 -13.31 3.94 -3.73
C ARG A 201 -14.82 4.20 -3.68
N LYS A 202 -15.57 3.43 -2.88
CA LYS A 202 -16.98 3.71 -2.54
C LYS A 202 -17.17 4.91 -1.60
N TYR A 203 -16.17 5.23 -0.79
CA TYR A 203 -16.25 6.24 0.28
C TYR A 203 -15.08 7.24 0.29
N VAL A 204 -13.95 6.91 -0.33
CA VAL A 204 -12.85 7.86 -0.58
C VAL A 204 -13.00 8.43 -2.00
N PRO A 205 -13.29 9.73 -2.19
CA PRO A 205 -13.31 10.37 -3.51
C PRO A 205 -11.91 10.49 -4.10
N ARG A 206 -11.79 10.82 -5.39
CA ARG A 206 -10.50 10.81 -6.09
C ARG A 206 -9.61 11.97 -5.66
N GLU A 207 -10.25 13.08 -5.36
CA GLU A 207 -9.69 14.38 -5.01
C GLU A 207 -8.91 14.28 -3.69
N GLU A 208 -9.49 13.61 -2.68
CA GLU A 208 -8.88 13.31 -1.37
C GLU A 208 -7.85 12.16 -1.38
N SER A 209 -7.46 11.65 -2.55
CA SER A 209 -6.53 10.51 -2.66
C SER A 209 -5.52 10.61 -3.80
N SER A 210 -5.45 11.74 -4.49
CA SER A 210 -4.52 11.94 -5.60
C SER A 210 -3.20 12.52 -5.09
N SER A 211 -2.22 11.67 -4.82
CA SER A 211 -0.82 12.09 -4.72
C SER A 211 -0.40 12.84 -6.00
N PRO A 212 0.40 13.91 -5.90
CA PRO A 212 1.14 14.40 -7.06
C PRO A 212 2.25 13.40 -7.45
N THR A 213 2.80 13.60 -8.64
CA THR A 213 3.99 12.94 -9.18
C THR A 213 4.73 13.94 -10.06
N VAL A 214 6.07 13.92 -10.11
CA VAL A 214 6.84 14.84 -10.95
C VAL A 214 6.39 14.76 -12.42
N SER A 215 6.18 15.93 -13.02
CA SER A 215 5.85 16.04 -14.45
C SER A 215 7.05 15.67 -15.32
N ASN A 216 6.79 15.19 -16.54
CA ASN A 216 7.86 14.92 -17.51
C ASN A 216 8.62 16.20 -17.85
N GLU A 217 7.89 17.31 -17.91
CA GLU A 217 8.37 18.65 -18.19
C GLU A 217 9.35 19.12 -17.10
N ALA A 218 8.99 18.99 -15.81
CA ALA A 218 9.88 19.33 -14.70
C ALA A 218 11.09 18.39 -14.62
N LEU A 219 10.89 17.07 -14.79
CA LEU A 219 11.99 16.09 -14.79
C LEU A 219 13.00 16.37 -15.90
N MET A 220 12.54 16.64 -17.12
CA MET A 220 13.42 17.00 -18.24
C MET A 220 14.10 18.36 -18.02
N GLY A 221 13.42 19.33 -17.40
CA GLY A 221 14.01 20.61 -16.99
C GLY A 221 15.15 20.42 -15.97
N VAL A 222 14.91 19.66 -14.90
CA VAL A 222 15.90 19.33 -13.86
C VAL A 222 17.10 18.60 -14.46
N LEU A 223 16.89 17.58 -15.30
CA LEU A 223 17.95 16.88 -16.02
C LEU A 223 18.75 17.80 -16.95
N SER A 224 18.08 18.73 -17.64
CA SER A 224 18.73 19.71 -18.52
C SER A 224 19.62 20.69 -17.74
N VAL A 225 19.17 21.16 -16.58
CA VAL A 225 19.99 21.99 -15.67
C VAL A 225 21.20 21.20 -15.17
N PHE A 226 21.01 19.95 -14.72
CA PHE A 226 22.09 19.12 -14.21
C PHE A 226 23.18 18.86 -15.27
N ALA A 227 22.78 18.59 -16.52
CA ALA A 227 23.70 18.43 -17.63
C ALA A 227 24.38 19.75 -18.03
N LYS A 228 23.63 20.86 -18.09
CA LYS A 228 24.16 22.18 -18.52
C LYS A 228 25.13 22.79 -17.53
N GLU A 229 24.91 22.61 -16.23
CA GLU A 229 25.78 23.07 -15.15
C GLU A 229 26.84 22.02 -14.75
N ASN A 230 26.82 20.83 -15.36
CA ASN A 230 27.69 19.70 -15.03
C ASN A 230 27.65 19.34 -13.52
N ARG A 231 26.45 19.32 -12.93
CA ARG A 231 26.23 18.98 -11.52
C ARG A 231 26.63 17.51 -11.25
N ALA A 232 27.09 17.24 -10.03
CA ALA A 232 27.14 15.89 -9.52
C ALA A 232 25.70 15.41 -9.24
N VAL A 233 25.36 14.22 -9.76
CA VAL A 233 24.01 13.65 -9.67
C VAL A 233 24.03 12.36 -8.85
N GLY A 234 23.11 12.26 -7.89
CA GLY A 234 22.77 11.04 -7.15
C GLY A 234 21.39 10.52 -7.57
N VAL A 235 21.22 9.21 -7.57
CA VAL A 235 19.93 8.53 -7.78
C VAL A 235 19.77 7.49 -6.67
N PHE A 236 18.60 7.46 -6.01
CA PHE A 236 18.31 6.55 -4.91
C PHE A 236 16.83 6.14 -4.84
N ASP A 237 16.58 5.04 -4.12
CA ASP A 237 15.27 4.44 -3.83
C ASP A 237 15.06 4.56 -2.31
N VAL A 238 13.87 4.96 -1.85
CA VAL A 238 13.52 4.96 -0.42
C VAL A 238 12.88 3.62 -0.03
N PRO A 239 13.61 2.71 0.66
CA PRO A 239 13.15 1.34 0.83
C PRO A 239 11.88 1.27 1.68
N GLY A 240 10.78 0.87 1.04
CA GLY A 240 9.49 0.76 1.70
C GLY A 240 8.78 2.09 1.95
N ALA A 241 9.12 3.18 1.25
CA ALA A 241 8.47 4.50 1.22
C ALA A 241 7.15 4.61 2.02
N TYR A 242 6.04 4.05 1.52
CA TYR A 242 4.72 4.16 2.14
C TYR A 242 4.67 3.69 3.61
N LEU A 243 5.43 2.64 3.95
CA LEU A 243 5.47 2.04 5.28
C LEU A 243 6.13 2.96 6.33
N HIS A 244 6.75 4.07 5.92
CA HIS A 244 7.24 5.12 6.83
C HIS A 244 6.15 6.11 7.25
N ALA A 245 5.06 6.24 6.48
CA ALA A 245 3.95 7.13 6.79
C ALA A 245 2.89 6.41 7.63
N ASP A 246 2.60 6.94 8.81
CA ASP A 246 1.55 6.41 9.68
C ASP A 246 0.15 6.65 9.09
N MET A 247 -0.82 5.81 9.47
CA MET A 247 -2.23 6.04 9.15
C MET A 247 -2.79 7.10 10.11
N PRO A 248 -3.57 8.09 9.64
CA PRO A 248 -4.29 9.01 10.51
C PRO A 248 -5.17 8.30 11.54
N ASP A 249 -5.31 8.86 12.74
CA ASP A 249 -6.06 8.23 13.83
C ASP A 249 -7.56 8.09 13.55
N ASP A 250 -8.12 8.95 12.71
CA ASP A 250 -9.49 8.85 12.20
C ASP A 250 -9.67 7.76 11.13
N GLU A 251 -8.58 7.26 10.52
CA GLU A 251 -8.62 6.19 9.51
C GLU A 251 -8.46 4.78 10.11
N PHE A 252 -9.60 4.18 10.49
CA PHE A 252 -9.65 2.79 10.94
C PHE A 252 -9.61 1.78 9.76
N VAL A 253 -8.44 1.60 9.16
CA VAL A 253 -8.23 0.60 8.09
C VAL A 253 -7.95 -0.80 8.68
N VAL A 254 -8.83 -1.75 8.38
CA VAL A 254 -8.66 -3.18 8.71
C VAL A 254 -8.13 -3.93 7.49
N LEU A 255 -7.09 -4.74 7.67
CA LEU A 255 -6.56 -5.69 6.69
C LEU A 255 -7.05 -7.11 7.01
N ARG A 256 -7.35 -7.90 5.97
CA ARG A 256 -7.80 -9.29 6.07
C ARG A 256 -6.81 -10.24 5.39
N PHE A 257 -6.14 -11.06 6.17
CA PHE A 257 -5.28 -12.17 5.70
C PHE A 257 -6.10 -13.47 5.61
N GLU A 258 -5.75 -14.36 4.68
CA GLU A 258 -6.50 -15.58 4.37
C GLU A 258 -5.58 -16.79 4.14
N GLY A 259 -5.99 -17.96 4.67
CA GLY A 259 -5.36 -19.24 4.40
C GLY A 259 -3.88 -19.28 4.80
N ILE A 260 -3.04 -19.82 3.91
CA ILE A 260 -1.60 -20.01 4.15
C ILE A 260 -0.85 -18.71 4.50
N PHE A 261 -1.37 -17.55 4.08
CA PHE A 261 -0.77 -16.26 4.43
C PHE A 261 -0.98 -15.87 5.89
N VAL A 262 -2.00 -16.41 6.56
CA VAL A 262 -2.17 -16.28 8.02
C VAL A 262 -1.05 -17.04 8.74
N ASP A 263 -0.71 -18.24 8.27
CA ASP A 263 0.32 -19.09 8.88
C ASP A 263 1.72 -18.47 8.73
N ILE A 264 2.07 -18.00 7.52
CA ILE A 264 3.32 -17.27 7.26
C ILE A 264 3.41 -15.99 8.11
N LEU A 265 2.29 -15.28 8.32
CA LEU A 265 2.27 -14.06 9.15
C LEU A 265 2.43 -14.39 10.65
N CYS A 266 1.83 -15.49 11.12
CA CYS A 266 1.96 -15.94 12.51
C CYS A 266 3.34 -16.53 12.81
N GLU A 267 4.07 -17.07 11.82
CA GLU A 267 5.49 -17.45 11.96
C GLU A 267 6.35 -16.21 12.29
N VAL A 268 6.09 -15.09 11.62
CA VAL A 268 6.82 -13.82 11.82
C VAL A 268 6.36 -13.04 13.06
N MET A 269 5.08 -13.15 13.42
CA MET A 269 4.43 -12.48 14.54
C MET A 269 3.52 -13.45 15.34
N PRO A 270 4.11 -14.33 16.20
CA PRO A 270 3.35 -15.36 16.91
C PRO A 270 2.25 -14.85 17.84
N TRP A 271 2.33 -13.58 18.28
CA TRP A 271 1.31 -12.93 19.10
C TRP A 271 -0.05 -12.76 18.39
N LEU A 272 -0.12 -12.91 17.07
CA LEU A 272 -1.37 -12.92 16.29
C LEU A 272 -2.12 -14.27 16.34
N LEU A 273 -1.50 -15.36 16.81
CA LEU A 273 -2.09 -16.70 16.80
C LEU A 273 -3.42 -16.78 17.58
N VAL A 274 -3.57 -16.00 18.64
CA VAL A 274 -4.77 -15.96 19.49
C VAL A 274 -5.98 -15.30 18.82
N ASP A 275 -5.76 -14.55 17.72
CA ASP A 275 -6.78 -13.83 16.97
C ASP A 275 -7.14 -14.55 15.64
N VAL A 276 -6.58 -15.73 15.38
CA VAL A 276 -6.89 -16.51 14.17
C VAL A 276 -8.28 -17.14 14.30
N VAL A 277 -9.16 -16.84 13.33
CA VAL A 277 -10.51 -17.39 13.24
C VAL A 277 -10.68 -18.25 12.00
N TYR A 278 -11.70 -19.11 11.98
CA TYR A 278 -12.07 -19.90 10.82
C TYR A 278 -13.39 -19.39 10.22
N GLU A 279 -13.34 -18.94 8.97
CA GLU A 279 -14.52 -18.52 8.21
C GLU A 279 -14.63 -19.38 6.94
N ASN A 280 -15.78 -20.04 6.74
CA ASN A 280 -16.03 -20.92 5.59
C ASN A 280 -14.92 -21.96 5.35
N GLY A 281 -14.43 -22.58 6.43
CA GLY A 281 -13.36 -23.60 6.39
C GLY A 281 -11.94 -23.07 6.16
N LYS A 282 -11.73 -21.74 6.14
CA LYS A 282 -10.42 -21.11 5.94
C LYS A 282 -9.97 -20.34 7.17
N LYS A 283 -8.68 -20.43 7.50
CA LYS A 283 -8.04 -19.47 8.42
C LYS A 283 -8.21 -18.06 7.89
N VAL A 284 -8.62 -17.14 8.76
CA VAL A 284 -8.74 -15.71 8.52
C VAL A 284 -8.18 -14.98 9.72
N LEU A 285 -7.49 -13.88 9.47
CA LEU A 285 -6.97 -12.99 10.51
C LEU A 285 -7.26 -11.54 10.10
N TYR A 286 -7.76 -10.76 11.04
CA TYR A 286 -8.03 -9.33 10.88
C TYR A 286 -7.02 -8.53 11.70
N VAL A 287 -6.41 -7.52 11.11
CA VAL A 287 -5.40 -6.65 11.78
C VAL A 287 -5.59 -5.19 11.38
N ARG A 288 -5.17 -4.23 12.22
CA ARG A 288 -5.22 -2.79 11.88
C ARG A 288 -3.98 -2.47 11.01
N ALA A 289 -4.17 -1.72 9.94
CA ALA A 289 -3.05 -1.01 9.32
C ALA A 289 -2.73 0.20 10.20
N LEU A 290 -1.56 0.19 10.84
CA LEU A 290 -1.04 1.34 11.59
C LEU A 290 -0.30 2.30 10.67
N LYS A 291 0.21 1.82 9.54
CA LYS A 291 0.96 2.59 8.55
C LYS A 291 0.45 2.36 7.13
N ALA A 292 0.67 3.34 6.27
CA ALA A 292 0.27 3.34 4.89
C ALA A 292 0.90 2.16 4.12
N ILE A 293 0.09 1.40 3.38
CA ILE A 293 0.50 0.16 2.70
C ILE A 293 0.08 0.20 1.23
N TYR A 294 0.92 -0.35 0.34
CA TYR A 294 0.65 -0.35 -1.10
C TYR A 294 -0.75 -0.89 -1.42
N GLY A 295 -1.47 -0.18 -2.28
CA GLY A 295 -2.82 -0.55 -2.71
C GLY A 295 -3.96 -0.02 -1.84
N CYS A 296 -3.70 0.47 -0.62
CA CYS A 296 -4.61 1.39 0.05
C CYS A 296 -4.66 2.73 -0.72
N ILE A 297 -5.85 3.31 -0.84
CA ILE A 297 -6.13 4.40 -1.80
C ILE A 297 -5.39 5.71 -1.47
N LYS A 298 -5.21 6.05 -0.20
CA LYS A 298 -4.52 7.28 0.23
C LYS A 298 -3.01 7.12 0.45
N SER A 299 -2.46 5.90 0.42
CA SER A 299 -1.08 5.65 0.88
C SER A 299 0.03 6.32 0.06
N ALA A 300 -0.24 6.68 -1.21
CA ALA A 300 0.68 7.51 -1.98
C ALA A 300 0.70 8.97 -1.51
N LEU A 301 -0.46 9.51 -1.09
CA LEU A 301 -0.59 10.88 -0.59
C LEU A 301 0.03 11.01 0.80
N LEU A 302 -0.29 10.09 1.72
CA LEU A 302 0.33 10.04 3.06
C LEU A 302 1.87 9.95 3.00
N TRP A 303 2.42 9.21 2.03
CA TRP A 303 3.85 9.21 1.75
C TRP A 303 4.37 10.55 1.23
N TYR A 304 3.68 11.16 0.26
CA TYR A 304 4.05 12.46 -0.28
C TYR A 304 4.07 13.54 0.82
N ASP A 305 3.04 13.59 1.68
CA ASP A 305 2.93 14.58 2.77
C ASP A 305 4.05 14.41 3.82
N LEU A 306 4.38 13.15 4.16
CA LEU A 306 5.55 12.83 5.00
C LEU A 306 6.86 13.27 4.32
N TYR A 307 7.01 13.03 3.02
CA TYR A 307 8.25 13.31 2.31
C TYR A 307 8.46 14.82 2.08
N GLU A 308 7.42 15.56 1.67
CA GLU A 308 7.42 17.03 1.62
C GLU A 308 7.78 17.62 2.98
N SER A 309 7.09 17.21 4.05
CA SER A 309 7.37 17.75 5.39
C SER A 309 8.75 17.35 5.94
N THR A 310 9.30 16.20 5.52
CA THR A 310 10.67 15.80 5.87
C THR A 310 11.72 16.63 5.12
N LEU A 311 11.52 16.89 3.82
CA LEU A 311 12.37 17.78 3.02
C LEU A 311 12.32 19.22 3.56
N ALA A 312 11.14 19.73 3.91
CA ALA A 312 10.96 21.04 4.53
C ALA A 312 11.67 21.15 5.89
N LYS A 313 11.65 20.09 6.72
CA LYS A 313 12.38 20.02 7.99
C LYS A 313 13.91 20.02 7.81
N ASP A 314 14.44 19.52 6.69
CA ASP A 314 15.85 19.67 6.31
C ASP A 314 16.14 21.05 5.65
N GLY A 315 15.13 21.89 5.40
CA GLY A 315 15.29 23.20 4.77
C GLY A 315 15.39 23.15 3.24
N PHE A 316 14.72 22.19 2.60
CA PHE A 316 14.35 22.28 1.19
C PHE A 316 13.02 23.04 1.02
N GLU A 317 12.96 23.90 0.01
CA GLU A 317 11.76 24.61 -0.42
C GLU A 317 11.15 23.90 -1.65
N ILE A 318 9.84 23.64 -1.61
CA ILE A 318 9.10 23.03 -2.73
C ILE A 318 9.01 24.01 -3.89
N ASN A 319 9.19 23.51 -5.11
CA ASN A 319 9.17 24.30 -6.33
C ASN A 319 7.72 24.75 -6.65
N PRO A 320 7.46 26.06 -6.84
CA PRO A 320 6.10 26.57 -7.11
C PRO A 320 5.51 26.09 -8.45
N TYR A 321 6.32 25.49 -9.33
CA TYR A 321 5.86 24.95 -10.63
C TYR A 321 5.62 23.43 -10.64
N ASP A 322 6.25 22.66 -9.73
CA ASP A 322 6.06 21.20 -9.64
C ASP A 322 6.27 20.72 -8.19
N LYS A 323 5.22 20.12 -7.61
CA LYS A 323 5.18 19.65 -6.22
C LYS A 323 6.22 18.57 -5.90
N CYS A 324 6.69 17.83 -6.89
CA CYS A 324 7.68 16.77 -6.74
C CYS A 324 9.10 17.22 -7.15
N VAL A 325 9.38 18.52 -7.05
CA VAL A 325 10.71 19.11 -7.14
C VAL A 325 10.93 20.03 -5.94
N ALA A 326 12.10 19.94 -5.31
CA ALA A 326 12.48 20.77 -4.16
C ALA A 326 13.92 21.30 -4.30
N ASN A 327 14.22 22.46 -3.71
CA ASN A 327 15.52 23.12 -3.79
C ASN A 327 16.04 23.55 -2.41
N LYS A 328 17.34 23.45 -2.19
CA LYS A 328 18.02 23.90 -0.96
C LYS A 328 19.35 24.55 -1.32
N MET A 329 19.72 25.62 -0.61
CA MET A 329 21.04 26.23 -0.77
C MET A 329 22.05 25.50 0.12
N VAL A 330 23.07 24.91 -0.50
CA VAL A 330 24.17 24.18 0.16
C VAL A 330 25.49 24.80 -0.29
N ASN A 331 26.35 25.22 0.64
CA ASN A 331 27.62 25.89 0.33
C ASN A 331 27.52 27.11 -0.62
N GLY A 332 26.37 27.80 -0.66
CA GLY A 332 26.13 28.90 -1.61
C GLY A 332 25.82 28.45 -3.05
N LYS A 333 25.49 27.17 -3.28
CA LYS A 333 25.04 26.59 -4.54
C LYS A 333 23.68 25.90 -4.35
N GLN A 334 22.93 25.75 -5.44
CA GLN A 334 21.64 25.07 -5.41
C GLN A 334 21.85 23.55 -5.42
N CYS A 335 21.29 22.87 -4.42
CA CYS A 335 20.95 21.46 -4.48
C CYS A 335 19.47 21.37 -4.90
N THR A 336 19.16 20.48 -5.84
CA THR A 336 17.80 20.21 -6.30
C THR A 336 17.51 18.72 -6.17
N ILE A 337 16.34 18.37 -5.65
CA ILE A 337 15.82 17.00 -5.61
C ILE A 337 14.53 16.96 -6.45
N ALA A 338 14.35 15.90 -7.22
CA ALA A 338 13.09 15.57 -7.89
C ALA A 338 12.75 14.08 -7.63
N TRP A 339 11.47 13.73 -7.50
CA TRP A 339 11.08 12.37 -7.13
C TRP A 339 9.81 11.87 -7.82
N TYR A 340 9.77 10.56 -8.06
CA TYR A 340 8.59 9.83 -8.48
C TYR A 340 8.33 8.71 -7.47
N VAL A 341 7.44 8.98 -6.52
CA VAL A 341 7.08 8.04 -5.44
C VAL A 341 8.30 7.66 -4.58
N ASP A 342 8.88 6.48 -4.77
CA ASP A 342 10.05 5.94 -4.08
C ASP A 342 11.38 6.25 -4.81
N ASP A 343 11.36 6.41 -6.14
CA ASP A 343 12.52 6.76 -6.96
C ASP A 343 12.86 8.26 -6.85
N ASN A 344 14.13 8.58 -6.57
CA ASN A 344 14.63 9.94 -6.34
C ASN A 344 15.87 10.25 -7.19
N ILE A 345 15.97 11.51 -7.66
CA ILE A 345 17.17 12.07 -8.28
C ILE A 345 17.55 13.40 -7.61
N ALA A 346 18.82 13.55 -7.23
CA ALA A 346 19.38 14.74 -6.59
C ALA A 346 20.55 15.29 -7.41
N GLY A 347 20.73 16.61 -7.45
CA GLY A 347 21.81 17.25 -8.20
C GLY A 347 22.32 18.56 -7.59
N HIS A 348 23.62 18.60 -7.31
CA HIS A 348 24.33 19.72 -6.71
C HIS A 348 25.71 19.93 -7.38
N ALA A 349 26.27 21.14 -7.31
CA ALA A 349 27.56 21.46 -7.95
C ALA A 349 28.73 20.60 -7.42
N ASP A 350 28.86 20.47 -6.10
CA ASP A 350 29.90 19.66 -5.46
C ASP A 350 29.47 18.19 -5.25
N LYS A 351 30.30 17.26 -5.71
CA LYS A 351 30.17 15.79 -5.51
C LYS A 351 30.32 15.31 -4.05
N LYS A 352 30.58 16.21 -3.10
CA LYS A 352 30.57 15.90 -1.65
C LYS A 352 29.26 16.28 -0.96
N SER A 353 28.36 16.93 -1.68
CA SER A 353 27.09 17.49 -1.18
C SER A 353 25.91 17.14 -2.09
N ALA A 354 26.16 16.27 -3.08
CA ALA A 354 25.21 15.41 -3.79
C ALA A 354 25.44 13.97 -3.31
#